data_AF-A0AA36D4A5-F1
#
_entry.id   AF-A0AA36D4A5-F1
#
_cell.length_a   1.000
_cell.length_b   1.000
_cell.length_c   1.000
_cell.angle_alpha   90.00
_cell.angle_beta   90.00
_cell.angle_gamma   90.00
#
_symmetry.space_group_name_H-M   'P 1'
#
loop_
_entity.id
_entity.type
_entity.pdbx_description
1 polymer ?
#
loop_
_entity_poly.entity_id
_entity_poly.type
_entity_poly.pdbx_seq_one_letter_code
_entity_poly.pdbx_strand_id
1 'polypeptide(L)'
;MLEGDESRQWEQHIASNNHRLATITLQLTDAAGFMTGCRELISWCNDPRAFNAHFENHLLDALQAVYDNASKEGFSTELGAQLVALCHQQRKHLSKEAALRIGRWHEHFRRQKRNAKKKQRREEENAERLR
;
A
#
# COMPACT_ATOMS: atom_id res chain seq x y z
N MET A 1 -22.69 -2.57 36.02
CA MET A 1 -22.90 -2.98 34.60
C MET A 1 -22.67 -1.77 33.69
N LEU A 2 -21.43 -1.29 33.58
CA LEU A 2 -21.04 -0.16 32.71
C LEU A 2 -20.13 -0.59 31.54
N GLU A 3 -19.82 -1.88 31.41
CA GLU A 3 -18.87 -2.38 30.38
C GLU A 3 -19.49 -2.52 28.98
N GLY A 4 -20.81 -2.37 28.85
CA GLY A 4 -21.53 -2.59 27.58
C GLY A 4 -21.59 -1.37 26.65
N ASP A 5 -21.38 -0.15 27.15
CA ASP A 5 -21.50 1.08 26.34
C ASP A 5 -20.17 1.44 25.65
N GLU A 6 -19.06 1.36 26.37
CA GLU A 6 -17.71 1.62 25.84
C GLU A 6 -17.32 0.61 24.74
N SER A 7 -17.73 -0.66 24.91
CA SER A 7 -17.50 -1.71 23.91
C SER A 7 -18.21 -1.41 22.57
N ARG A 8 -19.43 -0.86 22.61
CA ARG A 8 -20.17 -0.48 21.39
C ARG A 8 -19.57 0.72 20.70
N GLN A 9 -19.11 1.73 21.46
CA GLN A 9 -18.43 2.89 20.89
C GLN A 9 -17.12 2.49 20.20
N TRP A 10 -16.38 1.54 20.77
CA TRP A 10 -15.17 0.98 20.15
C TRP A 10 -15.47 0.23 18.84
N GLU A 11 -16.49 -0.63 18.82
CA GLU A 11 -16.91 -1.35 17.60
C GLU A 11 -17.35 -0.39 16.50
N GLN A 12 -18.09 0.67 16.84
CA GLN A 12 -18.48 1.72 15.88
C GLN A 12 -17.25 2.47 15.34
N HIS A 13 -16.27 2.77 16.18
CA HIS A 13 -15.02 3.36 15.76
C HIS A 13 -14.25 2.47 14.77
N ILE A 14 -14.18 1.15 15.04
CA ILE A 14 -13.58 0.19 14.12
C ILE A 14 -14.35 0.15 12.79
N ALA A 15 -15.68 0.09 12.83
CA ALA A 15 -16.51 0.07 11.63
C ALA A 15 -16.34 1.34 10.77
N SER A 16 -16.28 2.52 11.40
CA SER A 16 -16.04 3.80 10.73
C SER A 16 -14.67 3.84 10.05
N ASN A 17 -13.63 3.37 10.75
CA ASN A 17 -12.27 3.28 10.20
C ASN A 17 -12.20 2.31 9.03
N ASN A 18 -12.86 1.15 9.13
CA ASN A 18 -12.95 0.17 8.05
C ASN A 18 -13.66 0.75 6.83
N HIS A 19 -14.76 1.49 7.03
CA HIS A 19 -15.45 2.17 5.94
C HIS A 19 -14.53 3.16 5.22
N ARG A 20 -13.77 3.95 5.98
CA ARG A 20 -12.78 4.87 5.41
C ARG A 20 -11.69 4.15 4.62
N LEU A 21 -11.17 3.04 5.12
CA LEU A 21 -10.18 2.21 4.40
C LEU A 21 -10.76 1.64 3.10
N ALA A 22 -12.03 1.23 3.09
CA ALA A 22 -12.71 0.79 1.87
C ALA A 22 -12.84 1.94 0.85
N THR A 23 -13.16 3.16 1.29
CA THR A 23 -13.18 4.34 0.41
C THR A 23 -11.80 4.64 -0.17
N ILE A 24 -10.74 4.58 0.64
CA ILE A 24 -9.37 4.75 0.16
C ILE A 24 -9.03 3.66 -0.88
N THR A 25 -9.43 2.42 -0.63
CA THR A 25 -9.23 1.31 -1.57
C THR A 25 -9.89 1.58 -2.92
N LEU A 26 -11.11 2.13 -2.93
CA LEU A 26 -11.78 2.53 -4.16
C LEU A 26 -10.99 3.62 -4.92
N GLN A 27 -10.47 4.62 -4.21
CA GLN A 27 -9.63 5.66 -4.81
C GLN A 27 -8.33 5.09 -5.41
N LEU A 28 -7.79 4.01 -4.84
CA LEU A 28 -6.60 3.33 -5.36
C LEU A 28 -6.85 2.57 -6.67
N THR A 29 -8.12 2.35 -7.05
CA THR A 29 -8.48 1.76 -8.34
C THR A 29 -8.63 2.79 -9.46
N ASP A 30 -8.75 4.07 -9.13
CA ASP A 30 -8.89 5.18 -10.08
C ASP A 30 -7.60 5.98 -10.18
N ALA A 31 -7.14 6.27 -11.40
CA ALA A 31 -5.90 7.02 -11.63
C ALA A 31 -5.97 8.44 -11.04
N ALA A 32 -7.14 9.09 -11.09
CA ALA A 32 -7.32 10.43 -10.53
C ALA A 32 -7.26 10.42 -8.99
N GLY A 33 -7.82 9.39 -8.36
CA GLY A 33 -7.83 9.20 -6.91
C GLY A 33 -6.56 8.58 -6.34
N PHE A 34 -5.76 7.89 -7.15
CA PHE A 34 -4.66 7.04 -6.69
C PHE A 34 -3.63 7.78 -5.85
N MET A 35 -3.21 8.97 -6.28
CA MET A 35 -2.20 9.74 -5.56
C MET A 35 -2.69 10.14 -4.17
N THR A 36 -3.93 10.60 -4.07
CA THR A 36 -4.57 10.98 -2.80
C THR A 36 -4.76 9.75 -1.91
N GLY A 37 -5.32 8.67 -2.45
CA GLY A 37 -5.51 7.41 -1.73
C GLY A 37 -4.19 6.83 -1.20
N CYS A 38 -3.11 6.88 -1.99
CA CYS A 38 -1.79 6.43 -1.55
C CYS A 38 -1.27 7.27 -0.38
N ARG A 39 -1.36 8.61 -0.46
CA ARG A 39 -0.91 9.51 0.61
C ARG A 39 -1.70 9.32 1.89
N GLU A 40 -3.02 9.19 1.78
CA GLU A 40 -3.87 8.89 2.94
C GLU A 40 -3.51 7.55 3.56
N LEU A 41 -3.33 6.50 2.75
CA LEU A 41 -2.97 5.18 3.27
C LEU A 41 -1.56 5.17 3.87
N ILE A 42 -0.61 5.92 3.30
CA ILE A 42 0.73 6.10 3.89
C ILE A 42 0.61 6.79 5.24
N SER A 43 -0.16 7.86 5.35
CA SER A 43 -0.41 8.55 6.62
C SER A 43 -1.03 7.59 7.65
N TRP A 44 -2.00 6.78 7.24
CA TRP A 44 -2.60 5.75 8.07
C TRP A 44 -1.58 4.71 8.54
N CYS A 45 -0.75 4.21 7.63
CA CYS A 45 0.29 3.22 7.90
C CYS A 45 1.50 3.78 8.67
N ASN A 46 1.57 5.10 8.92
CA ASN A 46 2.58 5.66 9.81
C ASN A 46 2.23 5.45 11.28
N ASP A 47 0.95 5.25 11.65
CA ASP A 47 0.57 4.88 13.01
C ASP A 47 0.68 3.35 13.19
N PRO A 48 1.52 2.85 14.12
CA PRO A 48 1.62 1.41 14.40
C PRO A 48 0.29 0.76 14.78
N ARG A 49 -0.67 1.53 15.32
CA ARG A 49 -2.01 1.05 15.70
C ARG A 49 -2.88 0.67 14.51
N ALA A 50 -2.52 1.13 13.30
CA ALA A 50 -3.17 0.71 12.07
C ALA A 50 -2.91 -0.77 11.73
N PHE A 51 -1.85 -1.36 12.26
CA PHE A 51 -1.48 -2.76 12.01
C PHE A 51 -2.09 -3.66 13.08
N ASN A 52 -3.35 -4.03 12.88
CA ASN A 52 -4.07 -4.97 13.75
C ASN A 52 -5.00 -5.86 12.93
N ALA A 53 -5.49 -6.93 13.54
CA ALA A 53 -6.34 -7.93 12.88
C ALA A 53 -7.67 -7.36 12.35
N HIS A 54 -8.21 -6.29 12.95
CA HIS A 54 -9.48 -5.68 12.51
C HIS A 54 -9.34 -4.91 11.20
N PHE A 55 -8.17 -4.32 10.95
CA PHE A 55 -7.87 -3.53 9.76
C PHE A 55 -7.03 -4.29 8.73
N GLU A 56 -6.47 -5.44 9.10
CA GLU A 56 -5.56 -6.23 8.27
C GLU A 56 -6.15 -6.57 6.90
N ASN A 57 -7.39 -7.07 6.86
CA ASN A 57 -8.03 -7.44 5.59
C ASN A 57 -8.17 -6.23 4.66
N HIS A 58 -8.68 -5.10 5.17
CA HIS A 58 -8.82 -3.88 4.38
C HIS A 58 -7.47 -3.31 3.93
N LEU A 59 -6.43 -3.42 4.77
CA LEU A 59 -5.08 -3.01 4.40
C LEU A 59 -4.51 -3.89 3.28
N LEU A 60 -4.73 -5.20 3.35
CA LEU A 60 -4.32 -6.13 2.30
C LEU A 60 -5.05 -5.85 0.98
N ASP A 61 -6.35 -5.55 1.01
CA ASP A 61 -7.12 -5.20 -0.17
C ASP A 61 -6.63 -3.90 -0.81
N ALA A 62 -6.34 -2.88 0.00
CA ALA A 62 -5.75 -1.62 -0.46
C ALA A 62 -4.37 -1.82 -1.10
N LEU A 63 -3.50 -2.64 -0.48
CA LEU A 63 -2.18 -2.95 -1.01
C LEU A 63 -2.25 -3.82 -2.29
N GLN A 64 -3.23 -4.70 -2.39
CA GLN A 64 -3.50 -5.48 -3.60
C GLN A 64 -3.93 -4.55 -4.74
N ALA A 65 -4.84 -3.61 -4.50
CA ALA A 65 -5.23 -2.60 -5.48
C ALA A 65 -4.02 -1.76 -5.94
N VAL A 66 -3.12 -1.38 -5.02
CA VAL A 66 -1.88 -0.69 -5.37
C VAL A 66 -0.98 -1.57 -6.22
N TYR A 67 -0.79 -2.84 -5.86
CA TYR A 67 0.02 -3.77 -6.63
C TYR A 67 -0.50 -3.94 -8.07
N ASP A 68 -1.81 -4.05 -8.23
CA ASP A 68 -2.45 -4.26 -9.54
C ASP A 68 -2.47 -2.99 -10.41
N ASN A 69 -2.58 -1.80 -9.79
CA ASN A 69 -2.73 -0.54 -10.52
C ASN A 69 -1.44 0.28 -10.65
N ALA A 70 -0.48 0.18 -9.73
CA ALA A 70 0.71 1.04 -9.70
C ALA A 70 1.64 0.89 -10.92
N SER A 71 1.50 -0.19 -11.69
CA SER A 71 2.24 -0.41 -12.95
C SER A 71 1.49 0.07 -14.20
N LYS A 72 0.24 0.53 -14.06
CA LYS A 72 -0.60 1.02 -15.16
C LYS A 72 -0.28 2.47 -15.50
N GLU A 73 -0.58 2.87 -16.72
CA GLU A 73 -0.44 4.27 -17.16
C GLU A 73 -1.38 5.18 -16.35
N GLY A 74 -0.87 6.35 -15.95
CA GLY A 74 -1.60 7.30 -15.10
C GLY A 74 -1.45 7.05 -13.60
N PHE A 75 -0.85 5.93 -13.18
CA PHE A 75 -0.57 5.61 -11.79
C PHE A 75 0.90 5.86 -11.41
N SER A 76 1.19 5.95 -10.12
CA SER A 76 2.55 6.20 -9.63
C SER A 76 3.16 4.93 -9.00
N THR A 77 4.04 4.28 -9.75
CA THR A 77 4.82 3.13 -9.27
C THR A 77 5.69 3.49 -8.06
N GLU A 78 6.17 4.74 -7.98
CA GLU A 78 6.98 5.20 -6.86
C GLU A 78 6.19 5.29 -5.56
N LEU A 79 4.98 5.86 -5.60
CA LEU A 79 4.09 5.92 -4.44
C LEU A 79 3.68 4.51 -3.98
N GLY A 80 3.33 3.64 -4.93
CA GLY A 80 3.01 2.25 -4.61
C GLY A 80 4.17 1.51 -3.95
N ALA A 81 5.39 1.69 -4.46
CA ALA A 81 6.59 1.12 -3.85
C ALA A 81 6.87 1.67 -2.44
N GLN A 82 6.67 2.97 -2.21
CA GLN A 82 6.87 3.61 -0.90
C GLN A 82 5.87 3.06 0.14
N LEU A 83 4.60 2.99 -0.23
CA LEU A 83 3.54 2.45 0.63
C LEU A 83 3.81 1.00 1.01
N VAL A 84 4.13 0.14 0.03
CA VAL A 84 4.43 -1.28 0.29
C VAL A 84 5.68 -1.43 1.16
N ALA A 85 6.71 -0.59 0.96
CA ALA A 85 7.90 -0.60 1.80
C ALA A 85 7.59 -0.21 3.26
N LEU A 86 6.69 0.75 3.48
CA LEU A 86 6.23 1.12 4.82
C LEU A 86 5.49 -0.03 5.50
N CYS A 87 4.52 -0.64 4.81
CA CYS A 87 3.81 -1.82 5.32
C CYS A 87 4.77 -3.00 5.58
N HIS A 88 5.82 -3.16 4.77
CA HIS A 88 6.84 -4.19 4.96
C HIS A 88 7.67 -3.97 6.24
N GLN A 89 7.92 -2.74 6.66
CA GLN A 89 8.61 -2.45 7.92
C GLN A 89 7.74 -2.81 9.13
N GLN A 90 6.43 -2.59 9.01
CA GLN A 90 5.46 -2.83 10.08
C GLN A 90 4.80 -4.21 10.05
N ARG A 91 5.11 -5.05 9.04
CA ARG A 91 4.54 -6.40 8.85
C ARG A 91 4.66 -7.33 10.06
N LYS A 92 5.57 -7.05 11.00
CA LYS A 92 5.74 -7.80 12.26
C LYS A 92 4.52 -7.72 13.18
N HIS A 93 3.66 -6.72 12.98
CA HIS A 93 2.42 -6.52 13.71
C HIS A 93 1.20 -7.20 13.04
N LEU A 94 1.39 -7.73 11.83
CA LEU A 94 0.35 -8.40 11.07
C LEU A 94 0.50 -9.93 11.16
N SER A 95 -0.51 -10.64 10.68
CA SER A 95 -0.45 -12.10 10.56
C SER A 95 0.70 -12.56 9.67
N LYS A 96 1.12 -13.82 9.86
CA LYS A 96 2.15 -14.44 9.01
C LYS A 96 1.76 -14.41 7.54
N GLU A 97 0.47 -14.56 7.23
CA GLU A 97 -0.03 -14.52 5.86
C GLU A 97 0.12 -13.12 5.25
N ALA A 98 -0.34 -12.10 5.97
CA ALA A 98 -0.21 -10.71 5.55
C ALA A 98 1.27 -10.32 5.33
N ALA A 99 2.14 -10.69 6.27
CA ALA A 99 3.57 -10.43 6.17
C ALA A 99 4.23 -11.09 4.94
N LEU A 100 3.80 -12.31 4.59
CA LEU A 100 4.26 -13.01 3.39
C LEU A 100 3.80 -12.30 2.11
N ARG A 101 2.52 -11.90 2.03
CA ARG A 101 1.98 -11.17 0.87
C ARG A 101 2.69 -9.84 0.66
N ILE A 102 2.83 -9.04 1.72
CA ILE A 102 3.55 -7.76 1.70
C ILE A 102 5.02 -7.96 1.30
N GLY A 103 5.67 -9.03 1.78
CA GLY A 103 7.01 -9.42 1.35
C GLY A 103 7.13 -9.63 -0.15
N ARG A 104 6.17 -10.32 -0.77
CA ARG A 104 6.15 -10.56 -2.21
C ARG A 104 5.95 -9.27 -3.00
N TRP A 105 5.00 -8.42 -2.61
CA TRP A 105 4.78 -7.13 -3.26
C TRP A 105 6.01 -6.22 -3.14
N HIS A 106 6.64 -6.17 -1.98
CA HIS A 106 7.84 -5.35 -1.75
C HIS A 106 8.99 -5.77 -2.68
N GLU A 107 9.24 -7.08 -2.79
CA GLU A 107 10.26 -7.61 -3.70
C GLU A 107 9.91 -7.35 -5.18
N HIS A 108 8.62 -7.43 -5.54
CA HIS A 108 8.17 -7.09 -6.89
C HIS A 108 8.50 -5.64 -7.27
N PHE A 109 8.12 -4.66 -6.43
CA PHE A 109 8.43 -3.25 -6.67
C PHE A 109 9.94 -2.99 -6.67
N ARG A 110 10.70 -3.65 -5.80
CA ARG A 110 12.17 -3.54 -5.78
C ARG A 110 12.79 -4.03 -7.09
N ARG A 111 12.31 -5.15 -7.65
CA ARG A 111 12.75 -5.68 -8.94
C ARG A 111 12.37 -4.76 -10.10
N GLN A 112 11.16 -4.23 -10.10
CA GLN A 112 10.70 -3.25 -11.09
C GLN A 112 11.64 -2.03 -11.14
N LYS A 113 11.91 -1.39 -10.00
CA LYS A 113 12.83 -0.23 -9.93
C LYS A 113 14.24 -0.57 -10.45
N ARG A 114 14.77 -1.76 -10.11
CA ARG A 114 16.07 -2.22 -10.59
C ARG A 114 16.09 -2.44 -12.11
N ASN A 115 15.03 -3.02 -12.67
CA ASN A 115 14.93 -3.28 -14.10
C ASN A 115 14.76 -1.96 -14.89
N ALA A 116 13.98 -1.01 -14.37
CA ALA A 116 13.85 0.33 -14.95
C ALA A 116 15.20 1.04 -15.02
N LYS A 117 15.99 1.03 -13.92
CA LYS A 117 17.34 1.63 -13.90
C LYS A 117 18.30 0.95 -14.88
N LYS A 118 18.25 -0.39 -14.98
CA LYS A 118 19.07 -1.13 -15.95
C LYS A 118 18.71 -0.78 -17.39
N LYS A 119 17.41 -0.61 -17.69
CA LYS A 119 16.93 -0.22 -19.01
C LYS A 119 17.42 1.19 -19.37
N GLN A 120 17.25 2.15 -18.46
CA GLN A 120 17.73 3.52 -18.64
C GLN A 120 19.24 3.57 -18.96
N ARG A 121 20.08 2.88 -18.16
CA ARG A 121 21.53 2.84 -18.39
C ARG A 121 21.90 2.25 -19.76
N ARG A 122 21.20 1.21 -20.21
CA ARG A 122 21.42 0.62 -21.53
C ARG A 122 21.01 1.54 -22.66
N GLU A 123 19.92 2.30 -22.49
CA GLU A 123 19.46 3.29 -23.47
C GLU A 123 20.44 4.47 -23.56
N GLU A 124 20.97 4.94 -22.44
CA GLU A 124 22.04 5.95 -22.38
C GLU A 124 23.31 5.46 -23.08
N GLU A 125 23.79 4.25 -22.75
CA GLU A 125 24.95 3.62 -23.40
C GLU A 125 24.74 3.42 -24.92
N ASN A 126 23.53 3.07 -25.35
CA ASN A 126 23.21 2.90 -26.78
C ASN A 126 23.12 4.23 -27.51
N ALA A 127 22.57 5.27 -26.87
CA ALA A 127 22.48 6.62 -27.41
C ALA A 127 23.87 7.26 -27.57
N GLU A 128 24.80 6.98 -26.64
CA GLU A 128 26.19 7.44 -26.74
C GLU A 128 26.94 6.77 -27.90
N ARG A 129 26.70 5.47 -28.15
CA ARG A 129 27.30 4.74 -29.28
C ARG A 129 26.83 5.18 -30.65
N LEU A 130 25.68 5.84 -30.72
CA LEU A 130 25.06 6.30 -31.97
C LEU A 130 25.36 7.79 -32.28
N ARG A 131 26.09 8.47 -31.39
CA ARG A 131 26.61 9.83 -31.59
C ARG A 131 28.03 9.78 -32.14
#